data_AF-A0A1I4U262-F1
#
_entry.id   AF-A0A1I4U262-F1
#
_cell.length_a   1.000
_cell.length_b   1.000
_cell.length_c   1.000
_cell.angle_alpha   90.00
_cell.angle_beta   90.00
_cell.angle_gamma   90.00
#
_symmetry.space_group_name_H-M   'P 1'
#
loop_
_entity.id
_entity.type
_entity.pdbx_description
1 polymer ?
#
loop_
_entity_poly.entity_id
_entity_poly.type
_entity_poly.pdbx_seq_one_letter_code
_entity_poly.pdbx_strand_id
1 'polypeptide(L)'
;MARPLRIEQNRKRTVFPLHKTLEEFDYRIQTTISKQEINNLLDFGFIDNRENVVFIGPPGAGKTHLAIGIGLKTIDAGYKVYFNTALGLIEALELAELEGELKKENPSTDQVRRPDH
;
A
#
# COMPACT_ATOMS: atom_id res chain seq x y z
N MET A 1 -8.40 16.88 -21.75
CA MET A 1 -7.84 15.53 -22.00
C MET A 1 -8.43 14.58 -20.96
N ALA A 2 -9.02 13.46 -21.37
CA ALA A 2 -9.59 12.48 -20.44
C ALA A 2 -8.46 11.74 -19.69
N ARG A 3 -8.61 11.52 -18.38
CA ARG A 3 -7.64 10.70 -17.63
C ARG A 3 -7.77 9.23 -18.07
N PRO A 4 -6.65 8.50 -18.25
CA PRO A 4 -6.70 7.09 -18.61
C PRO A 4 -7.47 6.24 -17.59
N LEU A 5 -8.36 5.37 -18.06
CA LEU A 5 -9.20 4.46 -17.24
C LEU A 5 -8.40 3.68 -16.19
N ARG A 6 -7.15 3.30 -16.50
CA ARG A 6 -6.25 2.59 -15.59
C ARG A 6 -5.91 3.40 -14.34
N ILE A 7 -5.66 4.71 -14.48
CA ILE A 7 -5.31 5.57 -13.35
C ILE A 7 -6.53 5.73 -12.43
N GLU A 8 -7.71 5.86 -13.01
CA GLU A 8 -8.95 5.93 -12.25
C GLU A 8 -9.23 4.64 -11.48
N GLN A 9 -8.99 3.48 -12.09
CA GLN A 9 -9.10 2.18 -11.43
C GLN A 9 -8.08 2.03 -10.29
N ASN A 10 -6.83 2.46 -10.48
CA ASN A 10 -5.82 2.42 -9.43
C ASN A 10 -6.21 3.32 -8.26
N ARG A 11 -6.67 4.56 -8.52
CA ARG A 11 -7.20 5.46 -7.49
C ARG A 11 -8.36 4.86 -6.72
N LYS A 12 -9.29 4.16 -7.39
CA LYS A 12 -10.42 3.50 -6.73
C LYS A 12 -10.00 2.30 -5.86
N ARG A 13 -8.90 1.63 -6.20
CA ARG A 13 -8.41 0.45 -5.48
C ARG A 13 -7.49 0.78 -4.31
N THR A 14 -6.84 1.94 -4.34
CA THR A 14 -5.99 2.38 -3.23
C THR A 14 -6.79 3.24 -2.26
N VAL A 15 -6.89 2.78 -1.02
CA VAL A 15 -7.52 3.55 0.06
C VAL A 15 -6.43 4.06 0.99
N PHE A 16 -6.22 5.38 1.02
CA PHE A 16 -5.38 6.01 2.03
C PHE A 16 -6.24 6.40 3.24
N PRO A 17 -5.70 6.33 4.47
CA PRO A 17 -6.45 6.73 5.66
C PRO A 17 -6.73 8.24 5.71
N LEU A 18 -5.92 9.03 5.00
CA LEU A 18 -6.02 10.48 4.91
C LEU A 18 -5.65 10.93 3.50
N HIS A 19 -6.13 12.10 3.08
CA HIS A 19 -5.64 12.78 1.89
C HIS A 19 -4.59 13.82 2.30
N LYS A 20 -3.32 13.55 2.02
CA LYS A 20 -2.18 14.41 2.36
C LYS A 20 -1.24 14.54 1.17
N THR A 21 -1.14 15.74 0.63
CA THR A 21 -0.33 16.01 -0.58
C THR A 21 1.08 16.47 -0.20
N LEU A 22 2.07 16.28 -1.08
CA LEU A 22 3.44 16.74 -0.77
C LEU A 22 3.53 18.27 -0.70
N GLU A 23 2.63 18.96 -1.40
CA GLU A 23 2.48 20.40 -1.38
C GLU A 23 2.02 20.94 0.00
N GLU A 24 1.30 20.13 0.77
CA GLU A 24 0.87 20.45 2.14
C GLU A 24 1.95 20.17 3.20
N PHE A 25 3.10 19.57 2.83
CA PHE A 25 4.14 19.21 3.78
C PHE A 25 5.02 20.43 4.13
N ASP A 26 5.10 20.77 5.43
CA ASP A 26 5.93 21.89 5.90
C ASP A 26 7.37 21.44 6.19
N TYR A 27 8.22 21.57 5.17
CA TYR A 27 9.67 21.28 5.26
C TYR A 27 10.44 22.20 6.22
N ARG A 28 9.85 23.30 6.72
CA ARG A 28 10.54 24.17 7.70
C ARG A 28 10.54 23.58 9.10
N ILE A 29 9.59 22.69 9.38
CA ILE A 29 9.42 22.03 10.68
C ILE A 29 10.25 20.74 10.75
N GLN A 30 10.48 20.09 9.62
CA GLN A 30 11.26 18.85 9.50
C GLN A 30 12.68 19.15 9.00
N THR A 31 13.68 19.07 9.87
CA THR A 31 15.07 19.41 9.54
C THR A 31 15.89 18.24 9.00
N THR A 32 15.44 17.00 9.18
CA THR A 32 16.21 15.80 8.80
C THR A 32 15.98 15.39 7.34
N ILE A 33 14.92 15.85 6.70
CA ILE A 33 14.56 15.48 5.33
C ILE A 33 14.41 16.75 4.48
N SER A 34 15.18 16.84 3.41
CA SER A 34 15.09 17.94 2.46
C SER A 34 13.98 17.71 1.42
N LYS A 35 13.43 18.82 0.90
CA LYS A 35 12.50 18.77 -0.23
C LYS A 35 13.11 18.14 -1.48
N GLN A 36 14.42 18.31 -1.67
CA GLN A 36 15.14 17.74 -2.81
C GLN A 36 15.17 16.21 -2.75
N GLU A 37 15.49 15.63 -1.60
CA GLU A 37 15.46 14.16 -1.42
C GLU A 37 14.07 13.58 -1.70
N ILE A 38 13.01 14.24 -1.22
CA ILE A 38 11.64 13.80 -1.50
C ILE A 38 11.30 13.91 -2.98
N ASN A 39 11.72 14.99 -3.65
CA ASN A 39 11.50 15.15 -5.09
C ASN A 39 12.22 14.07 -5.91
N ASN A 40 13.42 13.64 -5.50
CA ASN A 40 14.13 12.55 -6.18
C ASN A 40 13.35 11.23 -6.16
N LEU A 41 12.52 11.00 -5.14
CA LEU A 41 11.64 9.83 -5.08
C LEU A 41 10.48 9.90 -6.09
N LEU A 42 10.17 11.08 -6.62
CA LEU A 42 9.09 11.30 -7.59
C LEU A 42 9.48 10.96 -9.03
N ASP A 43 10.76 10.68 -9.27
CA ASP A 43 11.21 10.05 -10.51
C ASP A 43 10.99 8.53 -10.48
N PHE A 44 10.50 7.99 -9.35
CA PHE A 44 10.12 6.59 -9.13
C PHE A 44 11.24 5.57 -9.39
N GLY A 45 12.50 5.99 -9.48
CA GLY A 45 13.64 5.10 -9.68
C GLY A 45 13.75 3.98 -8.64
N PHE A 46 13.30 4.22 -7.40
CA PHE A 46 13.25 3.18 -6.37
C PHE A 46 12.30 2.03 -6.74
N ILE A 47 11.22 2.30 -7.49
CA ILE A 47 10.31 1.26 -7.98
C ILE A 47 11.01 0.45 -9.08
N ASP A 48 11.62 1.15 -10.04
CA ASP A 48 12.27 0.52 -11.20
C ASP A 48 13.49 -0.31 -10.77
N ASN A 49 14.24 0.17 -9.79
CA ASN A 49 15.42 -0.50 -9.21
C ASN A 49 15.07 -1.53 -8.12
N ARG A 50 13.80 -1.69 -7.75
CA ARG A 50 13.32 -2.57 -6.66
C ARG A 50 13.96 -2.26 -5.30
N GLU A 51 14.13 -0.99 -5.01
CA GLU A 51 14.67 -0.49 -3.75
C GLU A 51 13.55 -0.15 -2.77
N ASN A 52 13.81 -0.35 -1.49
CA ASN A 52 12.87 -0.01 -0.42
C ASN A 52 13.19 1.38 0.13
N VAL A 53 12.16 2.22 0.27
CA VAL A 53 12.26 3.52 0.93
C VAL A 53 11.67 3.42 2.33
N VAL A 54 12.46 3.77 3.35
CA VAL A 54 12.04 3.72 4.75
C VAL A 54 12.23 5.08 5.40
N PHE A 55 11.15 5.66 5.92
CA PHE A 55 11.22 6.87 6.72
C PHE A 55 11.38 6.54 8.20
N ILE A 56 12.45 7.05 8.83
CA ILE A 56 12.77 6.83 10.25
C ILE A 56 12.80 8.17 10.98
N GLY A 57 12.23 8.22 12.19
CA GLY A 57 12.22 9.44 13.00
C GLY A 57 11.19 9.39 14.14
N PRO A 58 11.12 10.44 14.98
CA PRO A 58 10.20 10.49 16.12
C PRO A 58 8.73 10.51 15.70
N PRO A 59 7.78 10.13 16.57
CA PRO A 59 6.34 10.29 16.33
C PRO A 59 6.00 11.74 15.94
N GLY A 60 5.01 11.94 15.06
CA GLY A 60 4.63 13.28 14.61
C GLY A 60 5.54 13.93 13.56
N ALA A 61 6.68 13.32 13.20
CA ALA A 61 7.63 13.85 12.21
C ALA A 61 7.12 13.89 10.74
N GLY A 62 5.87 13.51 10.49
CA GLY A 62 5.26 13.56 9.16
C GLY A 62 5.59 12.38 8.23
N LYS A 63 6.17 11.28 8.74
CA LYS A 63 6.51 10.08 7.96
C LYS A 63 5.32 9.52 7.17
N THR A 64 4.16 9.39 7.82
CA THR A 64 2.91 8.92 7.18
C THR A 64 2.43 9.89 6.11
N HIS A 65 2.59 11.21 6.32
CA HIS A 65 2.25 12.22 5.33
C HIS A 65 3.11 12.04 4.08
N LEU A 66 4.43 11.93 4.23
CA LEU A 66 5.35 11.72 3.11
C LEU A 66 5.02 10.45 2.33
N ALA A 67 4.76 9.34 3.02
CA ALA A 67 4.37 8.08 2.40
C ALA A 67 3.06 8.20 1.60
N ILE A 68 2.04 8.88 2.14
CA ILE A 68 0.78 9.15 1.44
C ILE A 68 1.02 10.05 0.23
N GLY A 69 1.75 11.15 0.40
CA GLY A 69 2.02 12.11 -0.67
C GLY A 69 2.76 11.48 -1.86
N ILE A 70 3.79 10.67 -1.58
CA ILE A 70 4.50 9.89 -2.61
C ILE A 70 3.55 8.90 -3.26
N GLY A 71 2.79 8.14 -2.46
CA GLY A 71 1.82 7.17 -2.98
C GLY A 71 0.77 7.78 -3.92
N LEU A 72 0.28 8.98 -3.61
CA LEU A 72 -0.64 9.71 -4.50
C LEU A 72 0.02 10.06 -5.84
N LYS A 73 1.26 10.55 -5.85
CA LYS A 73 2.01 10.83 -7.08
C LYS A 73 2.30 9.55 -7.87
N THR A 74 2.62 8.45 -7.20
CA THR A 74 2.86 7.13 -7.80
C THR A 74 1.60 6.59 -8.50
N ILE A 75 0.41 6.77 -7.91
CA ILE A 75 -0.86 6.40 -8.58
C ILE A 75 -1.08 7.26 -9.82
N ASP A 76 -0.81 8.56 -9.74
CA ASP A 76 -0.96 9.48 -10.88
C ASP A 76 0.00 9.16 -12.03
N ALA A 77 1.14 8.54 -11.73
CA ALA A 77 2.05 7.97 -12.71
C ALA A 77 1.61 6.61 -13.28
N GLY A 78 0.48 6.04 -12.82
CA GLY A 78 -0.13 4.82 -13.36
C GLY A 78 0.33 3.51 -12.71
N TYR A 79 1.12 3.60 -11.64
CA TYR A 79 1.49 2.46 -10.81
C TYR A 79 0.32 2.04 -9.91
N LYS A 80 0.32 0.77 -9.51
CA LYS A 80 -0.60 0.26 -8.50
C LYS A 80 0.03 0.51 -7.13
N VAL A 81 -0.74 1.06 -6.20
CA VAL A 81 -0.28 1.33 -4.84
C VAL A 81 -1.20 0.63 -3.86
N TYR A 82 -0.63 0.07 -2.81
CA TYR A 82 -1.35 -0.44 -1.65
C TYR A 82 -0.80 0.27 -0.41
N PHE A 83 -1.70 0.70 0.47
CA PHE A 83 -1.33 1.37 1.71
C PHE A 83 -1.90 0.56 2.87
N ASN A 84 -1.06 0.25 3.85
CA ASN A 84 -1.49 -0.42 5.07
C ASN A 84 -0.66 0.09 6.26
N THR A 85 -1.22 -0.03 7.45
CA THR A 85 -0.44 0.07 8.68
C THR A 85 0.34 -1.23 8.89
N ALA A 86 1.43 -1.18 9.67
CA ALA A 86 2.17 -2.40 10.00
C ALA A 86 1.28 -3.42 10.71
N LEU A 87 0.47 -2.96 11.67
CA LEU A 87 -0.49 -3.81 12.39
C LEU A 87 -1.53 -4.41 11.44
N GLY A 88 -2.19 -3.59 10.62
CA GLY A 88 -3.19 -4.06 9.67
C GLY A 88 -2.62 -4.99 8.58
N LEU A 89 -1.31 -4.91 8.30
CA LEU A 89 -0.65 -5.88 7.41
C LEU A 89 -0.46 -7.22 8.12
N ILE A 90 0.00 -7.21 9.37
CA ILE A 90 0.16 -8.42 10.19
C ILE A 90 -1.19 -9.12 10.34
N GLU A 91 -2.25 -8.41 10.75
CA GLU A 91 -3.60 -8.95 10.90
C GLU A 91 -4.12 -9.58 9.60
N ALA A 92 -3.89 -8.93 8.45
CA ALA A 92 -4.28 -9.46 7.15
C ALA A 92 -3.51 -10.73 6.77
N LEU A 93 -2.24 -10.83 7.16
CA LEU A 93 -1.42 -12.02 6.92
C LEU A 93 -1.85 -13.18 7.82
N GLU A 94 -2.10 -12.93 9.09
CA GLU A 94 -2.59 -13.94 10.05
C GLU A 94 -3.94 -14.52 9.60
N LEU A 95 -4.87 -13.67 9.17
CA LEU A 95 -6.16 -14.13 8.65
C LEU A 95 -6.01 -14.98 7.38
N ALA A 96 -5.13 -14.57 6.46
CA ALA A 96 -4.87 -15.32 5.23
C ALA A 96 -4.21 -16.68 5.51
N GLU A 97 -3.38 -16.79 6.54
CA GLU A 97 -2.78 -18.04 6.99
C GLU A 97 -3.84 -19.01 7.52
N LEU A 98 -4.72 -18.54 8.41
CA LEU A 98 -5.85 -19.32 8.93
C LEU A 98 -6.78 -19.80 7.81
N GLU A 99 -7.15 -18.94 6.86
CA GLU A 99 -7.94 -19.36 5.69
C GLU A 99 -7.22 -20.41 4.83
N GLY A 100 -5.89 -20.31 4.74
CA GLY A 100 -5.04 -21.28 4.07
C GLY A 100 -5.05 -22.63 4.78
N GLU A 101 -5.05 -22.66 6.11
CA GLU A 101 -5.17 -23.87 6.92
C GLU A 101 -6.56 -24.51 6.79
N LEU A 102 -7.64 -23.71 6.87
CA LEU A 102 -9.01 -24.20 6.68
C LEU A 102 -9.23 -24.84 5.30
N LYS A 103 -8.59 -24.32 4.25
CA LYS A 103 -8.61 -24.93 2.91
C LYS A 103 -7.82 -26.25 2.86
N LYS A 104 -6.78 -26.42 3.67
CA LYS A 104 -6.00 -27.66 3.79
C LYS A 104 -6.69 -28.71 4.65
N GLU A 105 -7.54 -28.32 5.59
CA GLU A 105 -8.31 -29.23 6.46
C GLU A 105 -9.61 -29.74 5.83
N ASN A 106 -10.00 -29.19 4.68
CA ASN A 106 -11.11 -29.69 3.86
C ASN A 106 -10.73 -30.63 2.68
N PRO A 107 -9.78 -31.60 2.75
CA PRO A 107 -9.53 -32.51 1.62
C PRO A 107 -10.56 -33.64 1.46
N SER A 108 -11.60 -33.77 2.30
CA SER A 108 -12.53 -34.90 2.18
C SER A 108 -13.91 -34.62 2.81
N THR A 109 -14.84 -34.13 1.98
CA THR A 109 -16.26 -34.52 2.13
C THR A 109 -16.74 -35.19 0.84
N ASP A 110 -15.96 -36.16 0.38
CA ASP A 110 -16.43 -37.18 -0.55
C ASP A 110 -16.69 -38.46 0.27
N GLN A 111 -17.63 -38.39 1.21
CA GLN A 111 -18.21 -39.57 1.83
C GLN A 111 -19.65 -39.75 1.34
N VAL A 112 -19.75 -40.61 0.33
CA VAL A 112 -20.78 -41.63 0.14
C VAL A 112 -22.22 -41.13 0.26
N ARG A 113 -22.72 -40.52 -0.81
CA ARG A 113 -24.14 -40.69 -1.15
C ARG A 113 -24.36 -42.13 -1.60
N ARG A 114 -24.87 -42.97 -0.71
CA ARG A 114 -25.61 -44.16 -1.11
C ARG A 114 -26.81 -43.70 -1.96
N PRO A 115 -27.18 -44.44 -3.01
CA PRO A 115 -28.59 -44.56 -3.35
C PRO A 115 -29.07 -45.95 -3.01
N ASP A 116 -30.23 -45.96 -2.39
CA ASP A 116 -31.05 -47.12 -2.10
C ASP A 116 -31.52 -47.84 -3.38
N HIS A 117 -31.77 -49.15 -3.19
CA HIS A 117 -32.45 -50.15 -4.04
C HIS A 117 -31.58 -51.23 -4.69
#